data_AF-A0A0G1PB00-F1
#
_entry.id   AF-A0A0G1PB00-F1
#
_cell.length_a   1.000
_cell.length_b   1.000
_cell.length_c   1.000
_cell.angle_alpha   90.00
_cell.angle_beta   90.00
_cell.angle_gamma   90.00
#
_symmetry.space_group_name_H-M   'P 1'
#
loop_
_entity.id
_entity.type
_entity.pdbx_description
1 polymer ?
#
loop_
_entity_poly.entity_id
_entity_poly.type
_entity_poly.pdbx_seq_one_letter_code
_entity_poly.pdbx_strand_id
1 'polypeptide(L)'
;MRDSNEERQMFDVKCAECGRDAKVPFQPSGDRPVYCNDCFKKQHGSRGGDRQMYDATCADCGGAAKVPFQPTGDRPVYCRDCFGKHRG
;
A
#
# COMPACT_ATOMS: atom_id res chain seq x y z
N MET A 1 21.81 30.17 -9.54
CA MET A 1 21.91 29.48 -8.23
C MET A 1 20.48 29.21 -7.82
N ARG A 2 20.06 27.94 -7.68
CA ARG A 2 18.71 27.58 -7.23
C ARG A 2 18.82 27.09 -5.80
N ASP A 3 18.18 27.87 -4.96
CA ASP A 3 18.32 27.93 -3.52
C ASP A 3 17.99 26.60 -2.84
N SER A 4 18.89 26.24 -1.94
CA SER A 4 18.59 25.71 -0.62
C SER A 4 17.69 24.47 -0.59
N ASN A 5 18.39 23.34 -0.66
CA ASN A 5 18.19 22.15 0.18
C ASN A 5 17.73 22.54 1.60
N GLU A 6 16.46 22.92 1.77
CA GLU A 6 15.84 23.15 3.08
C GLU A 6 15.97 21.84 3.85
N GLU A 7 16.81 21.91 4.88
CA GLU A 7 17.17 20.84 5.78
C GLU A 7 15.88 20.23 6.33
N ARG A 8 15.43 19.12 5.73
CA ARG A 8 14.19 18.43 6.12
C ARG A 8 14.20 18.29 7.63
N GLN A 9 13.41 19.13 8.31
CA GLN A 9 13.35 19.14 9.77
C GLN A 9 12.79 17.78 10.18
N MET A 10 13.67 16.95 10.72
CA MET A 10 13.33 15.63 11.23
C MET A 10 12.90 15.81 12.68
N PHE A 11 11.64 15.51 12.97
CA PHE A 11 11.10 15.55 14.33
C PHE A 11 11.35 14.21 15.00
N ASP A 12 11.85 14.26 16.23
CA ASP A 12 11.98 13.09 17.10
C ASP A 12 10.63 12.77 17.74
N VAL A 13 10.17 11.54 17.56
CA VAL A 13 8.87 11.06 18.05
C VAL A 13 9.03 9.68 18.67
N LYS A 14 8.14 9.32 19.60
CA LYS A 14 8.04 7.96 20.10
C LYS A 14 7.05 7.15 19.27
N CYS A 15 7.49 6.01 18.77
CA CYS A 15 6.62 5.08 18.06
C CYS A 15 5.52 4.56 18.99
N ALA A 16 4.26 4.72 18.61
CA ALA A 16 3.12 4.26 19.39
C ALA A 16 2.99 2.72 19.45
N GLU A 17 3.62 1.98 18.53
CA GLU A 17 3.58 0.51 18.50
C GLU A 17 4.73 -0.12 19.30
N CYS A 18 5.98 0.33 19.08
CA CYS A 18 7.16 -0.30 19.68
C CYS A 18 7.89 0.56 20.72
N GLY A 19 7.47 1.80 20.94
CA GLY A 19 8.06 2.70 21.95
C GLY A 19 9.44 3.28 21.59
N ARG A 20 10.04 2.89 20.46
CA ARG A 20 11.34 3.39 19.99
C ARG A 20 11.25 4.83 19.50
N ASP A 21 12.32 5.59 19.69
CA ASP A 21 12.49 6.92 19.09
C ASP A 21 12.68 6.80 17.58
N ALA A 22 11.97 7.65 16.83
CA ALA A 22 12.00 7.69 15.38
C ALA A 22 12.04 9.13 14.87
N LYS A 23 12.79 9.33 13.78
CA LYS A 23 12.89 10.60 13.08
C LYS A 23 11.92 10.63 11.90
N VAL A 24 10.97 11.56 11.92
CA VAL A 24 9.96 11.69 10.86
C VAL A 24 10.00 13.09 10.23
N PRO A 25 9.73 13.23 8.92
CA PRO A 25 9.78 14.51 8.23
C PRO A 25 8.49 15.34 8.38
N PHE A 26 7.63 14.98 9.33
CA PHE A 26 6.35 15.65 9.58
C PHE A 26 6.19 15.98 11.06
N GLN A 27 5.55 17.10 11.36
CA GLN A 27 5.28 17.48 12.75
C GLN A 27 4.17 16.59 13.33
N PRO A 28 4.38 15.96 14.51
CA PRO A 28 3.34 15.19 15.18
C PRO A 28 2.24 16.13 15.69
N SER A 29 1.00 15.95 15.24
CA SER A 29 -0.15 16.79 15.63
C SER A 29 -0.76 16.42 16.98
N GLY A 30 -0.38 15.28 17.58
CA GLY A 30 -0.96 14.78 18.83
C GLY A 30 -2.31 14.05 18.66
N ASP A 31 -3.05 14.35 17.58
CA ASP A 31 -4.33 13.68 17.27
C ASP A 31 -4.17 12.27 16.71
N ARG A 32 -3.00 11.96 16.12
CA ARG A 32 -2.73 10.69 15.45
C ARG A 32 -1.46 10.03 16.00
N PRO A 33 -1.47 8.70 16.23
CA PRO A 33 -0.29 7.97 16.67
C PRO A 33 0.79 8.02 15.58
N VAL A 34 2.02 8.27 16.00
CA VAL A 34 3.17 8.28 15.10
C VAL A 34 3.91 6.95 15.20
N TYR A 35 4.34 6.44 14.04
CA TYR A 35 5.00 5.14 13.93
C TYR A 35 6.40 5.31 13.34
N CYS A 36 7.35 4.49 13.79
CA CYS A 36 8.66 4.39 13.16
C CYS A 36 8.54 3.82 11.74
N ASN A 37 9.59 3.96 10.93
CA ASN A 37 9.60 3.48 9.55
C ASN A 37 9.24 1.98 9.45
N ASP A 38 9.70 1.16 10.40
CA ASP A 38 9.42 -0.28 10.45
C ASP A 38 7.95 -0.57 10.76
N CYS A 39 7.40 0.00 11.83
CA CYS A 39 6.02 -0.22 12.25
C CYS A 39 5.04 0.36 11.22
N PHE A 40 5.35 1.53 10.67
CA PHE A 40 4.59 2.11 9.56
C PHE A 40 4.61 1.18 8.33
N LYS A 41 5.76 0.60 7.97
CA LYS A 41 5.85 -0.40 6.89
C LYS A 41 5.16 -1.72 7.24
N LYS A 42 5.04 -2.12 8.50
CA LYS A 42 4.24 -3.31 8.85
C LYS A 42 2.75 -3.02 8.72
N GLN A 43 2.31 -1.85 9.18
CA GLN A 43 0.91 -1.43 9.14
C GLN A 43 0.44 -1.04 7.72
N HIS A 44 1.31 -0.40 6.92
CA HIS A 44 0.99 0.10 5.57
C HIS A 44 1.75 -0.59 4.43
N GLY A 45 2.82 -1.34 4.70
CA GLY A 45 3.62 -2.05 3.69
C GLY A 45 2.98 -3.34 3.19
N SER A 46 1.83 -3.71 3.75
CA SER A 46 0.94 -4.69 3.16
C SER A 46 0.01 -4.02 2.12
N ARG A 47 0.58 -3.41 1.08
CA ARG A 47 -0.18 -3.18 -0.18
C ARG A 47 -0.61 -4.48 -0.86
N GLY A 48 -0.20 -5.62 -0.31
CA GLY A 48 -0.84 -6.91 -0.46
C GLY A 48 -1.10 -7.52 0.91
N GLY A 49 -1.87 -6.83 1.77
CA GLY A 49 -2.52 -7.48 2.92
C GLY A 49 -3.13 -8.78 2.45
N ASP A 50 -3.24 -9.75 3.35
CA ASP A 50 -3.66 -11.14 3.18
C ASP A 50 -5.07 -11.30 2.57
N ARG A 51 -5.34 -10.57 1.50
CA ARG A 51 -6.50 -10.67 0.64
C ARG A 51 -6.37 -12.04 0.04
N GLN A 52 -7.26 -12.93 0.46
CA GLN A 52 -7.44 -14.21 -0.20
C GLN A 52 -7.57 -13.93 -1.69
N MET A 53 -6.55 -14.39 -2.42
CA MET A 53 -6.53 -14.35 -3.87
C MET A 53 -7.38 -15.51 -4.34
N TYR A 54 -8.45 -15.19 -5.05
CA TYR A 54 -9.31 -16.19 -5.65
C TYR A 54 -8.78 -16.50 -7.04
N ASP A 55 -8.65 -17.79 -7.35
CA ASP A 55 -8.37 -18.25 -8.70
C ASP A 55 -9.64 -18.12 -9.56
N ALA A 56 -9.47 -17.57 -10.75
CA ALA A 56 -10.53 -17.33 -11.71
C ALA A 56 -9.97 -17.50 -13.14
N THR A 57 -10.87 -17.64 -14.11
CA THR A 57 -10.51 -17.71 -15.53
C THR A 57 -10.66 -16.33 -16.17
N CYS A 58 -9.65 -15.90 -16.92
CA CYS A 58 -9.70 -14.65 -17.67
C CYS A 58 -10.73 -14.73 -18.82
N ALA A 59 -11.65 -13.76 -18.90
CA ALA A 59 -12.69 -13.72 -19.92
C ALA A 59 -12.18 -13.42 -21.34
N ASP A 60 -11.01 -12.78 -21.49
CA ASP A 60 -10.43 -12.48 -22.82
C ASP A 60 -9.54 -13.60 -23.35
N CYS A 61 -8.62 -14.09 -22.53
CA CYS A 61 -7.57 -15.01 -22.97
C CYS A 61 -7.75 -16.45 -22.47
N GLY A 62 -8.71 -16.70 -21.56
CA GLY A 62 -8.93 -18.02 -20.95
C GLY A 62 -7.84 -18.47 -19.97
N GLY A 63 -6.82 -17.64 -19.71
CA GLY A 63 -5.73 -17.97 -18.79
C GLY A 63 -6.13 -17.87 -17.30
N ALA A 64 -5.25 -18.37 -16.42
CA ALA A 64 -5.43 -18.26 -14.97
C ALA A 64 -5.27 -16.79 -14.51
N ALA A 65 -6.25 -16.31 -13.74
CA ALA A 65 -6.27 -14.99 -13.15
C ALA A 65 -6.39 -15.11 -11.63
N LYS A 66 -5.65 -14.27 -10.88
CA LYS A 66 -5.78 -14.16 -9.43
C LYS A 66 -6.36 -12.80 -9.08
N VAL A 67 -7.52 -12.80 -8.44
CA VAL A 67 -8.25 -11.58 -8.09
C VAL A 67 -8.46 -11.47 -6.58
N PRO A 68 -8.42 -10.24 -6.02
CA PRO A 68 -8.62 -10.01 -4.59
C PRO A 68 -10.10 -10.02 -4.16
N PHE A 69 -11.01 -10.45 -5.03
CA PHE A 69 -12.45 -10.53 -4.81
C PHE A 69 -12.96 -11.89 -5.30
N GLN A 70 -14.01 -12.41 -4.67
CA GLN A 70 -14.60 -13.68 -5.09
C GLN A 70 -15.31 -13.51 -6.44
N PRO A 71 -14.99 -14.32 -7.47
CA PRO A 71 -15.68 -14.27 -8.75
C PRO A 71 -17.12 -14.80 -8.59
N THR A 72 -18.12 -13.95 -8.84
CA THR A 72 -19.55 -14.32 -8.72
C THR A 72 -20.18 -14.79 -10.03
N GLY A 73 -19.48 -14.64 -11.16
CA GLY A 73 -19.99 -14.95 -12.49
C GLY A 73 -20.80 -13.82 -13.14
N ASP A 74 -21.27 -12.84 -12.37
CA ASP A 74 -22.03 -11.69 -12.89
C ASP A 74 -21.15 -10.68 -13.65
N ARG A 75 -19.84 -10.67 -13.37
CA ARG A 75 -18.86 -9.75 -13.97
C ARG A 75 -17.66 -10.51 -14.53
N PRO A 76 -17.16 -10.13 -15.72
CA PRO A 76 -16.00 -10.77 -16.32
C PRO A 76 -14.74 -10.51 -15.48
N VAL A 77 -13.97 -11.56 -15.25
CA VAL A 77 -12.68 -11.48 -14.58
C VAL A 77 -11.58 -11.39 -15.62
N TYR A 78 -10.59 -10.53 -15.38
CA TYR A 78 -9.47 -10.32 -16.28
C TYR A 78 -8.15 -10.61 -15.57
N CYS A 79 -7.21 -11.24 -16.27
CA CYS A 79 -5.83 -11.36 -15.79
C CYS A 79 -5.16 -9.97 -15.77
N ARG A 80 -4.01 -9.86 -15.10
CA ARG A 80 -3.28 -8.60 -14.95
C ARG A 80 -2.97 -7.93 -16.30
N ASP A 81 -2.66 -8.73 -17.32
CA ASP A 81 -2.30 -8.25 -18.66
C ASP A 81 -3.51 -7.75 -19.45
N CYS A 82 -4.62 -8.50 -19.44
CA CYS A 82 -5.85 -8.08 -20.12
C CYS A 82 -6.50 -6.89 -19.41
N PHE A 83 -6.52 -6.90 -18.08
CA PHE A 83 -7.10 -5.82 -17.30
C PHE A 83 -6.41 -4.47 -17.53
N GLY A 84 -5.09 -4.47 -17.75
CA GLY A 84 -4.35 -3.26 -18.13
C GLY A 84 -4.80 -2.67 -19.47
N LYS A 85 -5.20 -3.53 -20.43
CA LYS A 85 -5.72 -3.10 -21.75
C LYS A 85 -7.14 -2.52 -21.66
N HIS A 86 -7.96 -2.99 -20.72
CA HIS A 86 -9.33 -2.49 -20.49
C HIS A 86 -9.40 -1.24 -19.61
N ARG A 87 -8.32 -0.88 -18.89
CA ARG A 87 -8.25 0.32 -18.05
C ARG A 87 -7.76 1.58 -18.80
N GLY A 88 -7.48 1.46 -20.10
CA GLY A 88 -7.02 2.55 -20.97
C GLY A 88 -8.14 3.15 -21.80
#